data_AF-A0A9E7FXW3-F1
#
_entry.id   AF-A0A9E7FXW3-F1
#
_cell.length_a   1.000
_cell.length_b   1.000
_cell.length_c   1.000
_cell.angle_alpha   90.00
_cell.angle_beta   90.00
_cell.angle_gamma   90.00
#
_symmetry.space_group_name_H-M   'P 1'
#
loop_
_entity.id
_entity.type
_entity.pdbx_description
1 polymer ?
#
loop_
_entity_poly.entity_id
_entity_poly.type
_entity_poly.pdbx_seq_one_letter_code
_entity_poly.pdbx_strand_id
1 'polypeptide(L)'
;MSTKEVDEQMVNVQNKNSSYFVEWIPNNVKSSVCDIPPRGLSMASTFVSNSTTIQETFRTTGEGMDEMEFTEAESNMNDLVSEYLQYQDATADEEADYEDEEEEVPQGM
;
A
#
# COMPACT_ATOMS: atom_id res chain seq x y z
N MET A 1 -0.47 11.38 -29.67
CA MET A 1 0.40 11.29 -28.48
C MET A 1 0.73 9.83 -28.30
N SER A 2 1.99 9.49 -28.15
CA SER A 2 2.43 8.10 -27.96
C SER A 2 2.21 7.67 -26.51
N THR A 3 1.93 6.39 -26.28
CA THR A 3 1.88 5.79 -24.94
C THR A 3 3.16 6.08 -24.15
N LYS A 4 4.31 6.01 -24.82
CA LYS A 4 5.62 6.33 -24.22
C LYS A 4 5.69 7.76 -23.67
N GLU A 5 5.16 8.73 -24.40
CA GLU A 5 5.16 10.14 -23.95
C GLU A 5 4.28 10.31 -22.71
N VAL A 6 3.14 9.62 -22.65
CA VAL A 6 2.24 9.64 -21.49
C VAL A 6 2.93 9.02 -20.26
N ASP A 7 3.60 7.89 -20.43
CA ASP A 7 4.29 7.20 -19.34
C ASP A 7 5.45 8.03 -18.79
N GLU A 8 6.24 8.66 -19.65
CA GLU A 8 7.32 9.57 -19.24
C GLU A 8 6.78 10.75 -18.42
N GLN A 9 5.66 11.36 -18.83
CA GLN A 9 5.03 12.42 -18.05
C GLN A 9 4.52 11.91 -16.71
N MET A 10 3.94 10.71 -16.66
CA MET A 10 3.39 10.15 -15.43
C MET A 10 4.48 9.81 -14.41
N VAL A 11 5.63 9.33 -14.87
CA VAL A 11 6.83 9.13 -14.03
C VAL A 11 7.37 10.46 -13.51
N ASN A 12 7.43 11.48 -14.35
CA ASN A 12 7.89 12.81 -13.94
C ASN A 12 7.00 13.42 -12.85
N VAL A 13 5.68 13.23 -12.93
CA VAL A 13 4.73 13.71 -11.91
C VAL A 13 4.94 12.98 -10.59
N GLN A 14 5.07 11.66 -10.62
CA GLN A 14 5.34 10.85 -9.41
C GLN A 14 6.65 11.27 -8.75
N ASN A 15 7.73 11.40 -9.53
CA ASN A 15 9.05 11.76 -8.99
C ASN A 15 9.08 13.17 -8.39
N LYS A 16 8.40 14.14 -9.01
CA LYS A 16 8.34 15.51 -8.50
C LYS A 16 7.50 15.66 -7.23
N ASN A 17 6.54 14.77 -7.03
CA ASN A 17 5.57 14.85 -5.94
C ASN A 17 5.54 13.55 -5.13
N SER A 18 6.70 12.89 -4.97
CA SER A 18 6.76 11.54 -4.41
C SER A 18 6.13 11.44 -3.02
N SER A 19 6.19 12.50 -2.22
CA SER A 19 5.56 12.59 -0.90
C SER A 19 4.03 12.48 -0.89
N TYR A 20 3.37 12.67 -2.04
CA TYR A 20 1.90 12.51 -2.15
C TYR A 20 1.48 11.08 -2.52
N PHE A 21 2.43 10.19 -2.78
CA PHE A 21 2.17 8.79 -3.11
C PHE A 21 2.68 7.90 -1.98
N VAL A 22 1.87 6.94 -1.58
CA VAL A 22 2.26 5.98 -0.54
C VAL A 22 3.33 5.02 -1.06
N GLU A 23 4.38 4.77 -0.27
CA GLU A 23 5.51 3.92 -0.66
C GLU A 23 5.21 2.41 -0.49
N TRP A 24 4.29 2.06 0.40
CA TRP A 24 3.95 0.67 0.71
C TRP A 24 3.12 -0.02 -0.39
N ILE A 25 2.54 0.74 -1.33
CA ILE A 25 1.96 0.19 -2.57
C ILE A 25 2.91 0.49 -3.73
N PRO A 26 3.69 -0.49 -4.20
CA PRO A 26 4.56 -0.28 -5.36
C PRO A 26 3.73 -0.07 -6.64
N ASN A 27 4.21 0.83 -7.50
CA ASN A 27 3.61 1.12 -8.81
C ASN A 27 2.10 1.45 -8.75
N ASN A 28 1.68 2.24 -7.76
CA ASN A 28 0.28 2.60 -7.48
C ASN A 28 -0.37 3.54 -8.51
N VAL A 29 0.38 4.07 -9.48
CA VAL A 29 -0.16 4.85 -10.60
C VAL A 29 -0.13 4.03 -11.88
N LYS A 30 -1.28 3.93 -12.56
CA LYS A 30 -1.44 3.26 -13.86
C LYS A 30 -2.02 4.23 -14.89
N SER A 31 -1.49 4.18 -16.10
CA SER A 31 -1.95 4.94 -17.26
C SER A 31 -2.60 4.00 -18.29
N SER A 32 -3.62 4.49 -18.99
CA SER A 32 -4.17 3.85 -20.18
C SER A 32 -4.44 4.91 -21.25
N VAL A 33 -4.31 4.54 -22.52
CA VAL A 33 -4.53 5.42 -23.66
C VAL A 33 -5.60 4.81 -24.55
N CYS A 34 -6.59 5.61 -24.91
CA CYS A 34 -7.65 5.24 -25.84
C CYS A 34 -7.51 6.07 -27.12
N ASP A 35 -7.53 5.40 -28.28
CA ASP A 35 -7.37 6.05 -29.58
C ASP A 35 -8.62 6.83 -30.02
N ILE A 36 -9.77 6.57 -29.41
CA ILE A 36 -11.05 7.20 -29.75
C ILE A 36 -11.37 8.30 -28.73
N PRO A 37 -11.26 9.59 -29.10
CA PRO A 37 -11.58 10.69 -28.20
C PRO A 37 -13.10 10.86 -28.01
N PRO A 38 -13.54 11.51 -26.92
CA PRO A 38 -14.94 11.86 -26.71
C PRO A 38 -15.43 12.90 -27.73
N ARG A 39 -16.75 12.95 -27.95
CA ARG A 39 -17.36 13.83 -28.95
C ARG A 39 -17.06 15.31 -28.67
N GLY A 40 -16.62 16.03 -29.70
CA GLY A 40 -16.38 17.47 -29.63
C GLY A 40 -15.01 17.87 -29.04
N LEU A 41 -14.19 16.90 -28.62
CA LEU A 41 -12.83 17.14 -28.13
C LEU A 41 -11.81 16.39 -28.99
N SER A 42 -10.64 17.00 -29.19
CA SER A 42 -9.51 16.35 -29.85
C SER A 42 -8.66 15.50 -28.90
N MET A 43 -8.77 15.75 -27.59
CA MET A 43 -8.08 15.02 -26.53
C MET A 43 -8.83 15.20 -25.20
N ALA A 44 -8.87 14.15 -24.38
CA ALA A 44 -9.37 14.21 -23.02
C ALA A 44 -8.55 13.26 -22.15
N SER A 45 -8.47 13.56 -20.85
CA SER A 45 -7.91 12.67 -19.84
C SER A 45 -8.94 12.49 -18.74
N THR A 46 -9.04 11.28 -18.20
CA THR A 46 -9.88 10.96 -17.04
C THR A 46 -8.97 10.39 -15.97
N PHE A 47 -9.07 10.94 -14.76
CA PHE A 47 -8.27 10.51 -13.62
C PHE A 47 -9.16 9.84 -12.59
N VAL A 48 -8.74 8.67 -12.14
CA VAL A 48 -9.40 7.93 -11.06
C VAL A 48 -8.35 7.69 -9.99
N SER A 49 -8.54 8.32 -8.84
CA SER A 49 -7.66 8.19 -7.69
C SER A 49 -8.40 7.70 -6.46
N ASN A 50 -7.75 6.84 -5.71
CA ASN A 50 -8.04 6.66 -4.30
C ASN A 50 -7.08 7.56 -3.51
N SER A 51 -7.61 8.65 -2.93
CA SER A 51 -6.84 9.64 -2.19
C SER A 51 -7.48 9.88 -0.83
N THR A 52 -6.68 10.01 0.22
CA THR A 52 -7.15 10.31 1.58
C THR A 52 -7.87 11.66 1.68
N THR A 53 -7.59 12.60 0.77
CA THR A 53 -8.30 13.89 0.68
C THR A 53 -9.81 13.73 0.45
N ILE A 54 -10.29 12.56 0.01
CA ILE A 54 -11.74 12.30 -0.10
C ILE A 54 -12.49 12.56 1.22
N GLN A 55 -11.81 12.43 2.36
CA GLN A 55 -12.34 12.78 3.68
C GLN A 55 -12.86 14.23 3.73
N GLU A 56 -12.20 15.19 3.06
CA GLU A 56 -12.62 16.59 3.04
C GLU A 56 -13.94 16.79 2.31
N THR A 57 -14.19 15.96 1.29
CA THR A 57 -15.46 15.97 0.54
C THR A 57 -16.60 15.50 1.44
N PHE A 58 -16.40 14.43 2.21
CA PHE A 58 -17.39 13.93 3.16
C PHE A 58 -17.61 14.90 4.33
N ARG A 59 -16.54 15.53 4.82
CA ARG A 59 -16.61 16.58 5.85
C ARG A 59 -17.41 17.79 5.39
N THR A 60 -17.24 18.20 4.12
CA THR A 60 -17.93 19.37 3.54
C THR A 60 -19.40 19.08 3.20
N THR A 61 -19.74 17.84 2.84
CA THR A 61 -21.10 17.43 2.47
C THR A 61 -22.01 17.23 3.70
N GLY A 62 -21.44 17.23 4.92
CA GLY A 62 -22.19 17.00 6.15
C GLY A 62 -22.59 15.53 6.36
N GLU A 63 -21.99 14.60 5.59
CA GLU A 63 -22.19 13.15 5.73
C GLU A 63 -21.44 12.58 6.95
N GLY A 64 -20.68 13.40 7.67
CA GLY A 64 -20.38 13.16 9.08
C GLY A 64 -19.30 12.13 9.37
N MET A 65 -18.41 11.84 8.43
CA MET A 65 -17.23 11.01 8.69
C MET A 65 -16.23 11.82 9.54
N ASP A 66 -15.96 11.36 10.76
CA ASP A 66 -15.03 12.03 11.68
C ASP A 66 -13.59 11.70 11.27
N GLU A 67 -12.67 12.65 11.40
CA GLU A 67 -11.25 12.44 11.05
C GLU A 67 -10.65 11.27 11.83
N MET A 68 -11.16 11.02 13.04
CA MET A 68 -10.77 9.91 13.89
C MET A 68 -11.14 8.52 13.32
N GLU A 69 -12.17 8.40 12.48
CA GLU A 69 -12.54 7.10 11.87
C GLU A 69 -11.47 6.60 10.89
N PHE A 70 -10.78 7.53 10.19
CA PHE A 70 -9.65 7.16 9.32
C PHE A 70 -8.42 6.76 10.13
N THR A 71 -8.12 7.48 11.22
CA THR A 71 -7.01 7.12 12.13
C THR A 71 -7.27 5.78 12.82
N GLU A 72 -8.51 5.49 13.18
CA GLU A 72 -8.90 4.21 13.77
C GLU A 72 -8.78 3.06 12.75
N ALA A 73 -9.20 3.28 11.50
CA ALA A 73 -9.01 2.29 10.43
C ALA A 73 -7.52 2.02 10.15
N GLU A 74 -6.66 3.05 10.19
CA GLU A 74 -5.21 2.91 10.08
C GLU A 74 -4.62 2.13 11.28
N SER A 75 -5.02 2.47 12.51
CA SER A 75 -4.61 1.75 13.72
C SER A 75 -4.99 0.28 13.65
N ASN A 76 -6.24 -0.02 13.29
CA ASN A 76 -6.74 -1.40 13.19
C ASN A 76 -5.92 -2.24 12.20
N MET A 77 -5.48 -1.65 11.09
CA MET A 77 -4.61 -2.33 10.12
C MET A 77 -3.20 -2.56 10.69
N ASN A 78 -2.63 -1.58 11.39
CA ASN A 78 -1.30 -1.70 12.00
C ASN A 78 -1.28 -2.67 13.19
N ASP A 79 -2.35 -2.71 13.96
CA ASP A 79 -2.54 -3.65 15.08
C ASP A 79 -2.60 -5.08 14.55
N LEU A 80 -3.36 -5.32 13.48
CA LEU A 80 -3.44 -6.64 12.85
C LEU A 80 -2.08 -7.11 12.30
N VAL A 81 -1.34 -6.22 11.62
CA VAL A 81 0.01 -6.54 11.12
C VAL A 81 0.95 -6.87 12.28
N SER A 82 0.86 -6.10 13.37
CA SER A 82 1.70 -6.31 14.55
C SER A 82 1.37 -7.63 15.27
N GLU A 83 0.10 -8.00 15.34
CA GLU A 83 -0.34 -9.31 15.89
C GLU A 83 0.25 -10.47 15.08
N TYR A 84 0.19 -10.41 13.75
CA TYR A 84 0.78 -11.45 12.89
C TYR A 84 2.31 -11.54 13.02
N LEU A 85 3.01 -10.41 13.15
CA LEU A 85 4.46 -10.40 13.36
C LEU A 85 4.83 -11.03 14.72
N GLN A 86 4.05 -10.76 15.76
CA GLN A 86 4.29 -11.34 17.09
C GLN A 86 4.18 -12.87 17.10
N TYR A 87 3.22 -13.44 16.37
CA TYR A 87 3.12 -14.90 16.22
C TYR A 87 4.29 -15.51 15.45
N GLN A 88 4.78 -14.81 14.42
CA GLN A 88 5.93 -15.26 13.65
C GLN A 88 7.20 -15.32 14.53
N ASP A 89 7.46 -14.29 15.32
CA ASP A 89 8.60 -14.25 16.23
C ASP A 89 8.45 -15.29 17.37
N ALA A 90 7.24 -15.48 17.90
CA ALA A 90 6.98 -16.46 18.96
C ALA A 90 7.21 -17.91 18.50
N THR A 91 6.92 -18.25 17.24
CA THR A 91 7.20 -19.58 16.69
C THR A 91 8.69 -19.84 16.47
N ALA A 92 9.50 -18.79 16.27
CA ALA A 92 10.94 -18.92 16.08
C ALA A 92 11.68 -19.21 17.39
N ASP A 93 11.21 -18.67 18.52
CA ASP A 93 11.77 -18.95 19.84
C ASP A 93 11.42 -20.38 20.32
N GLU A 94 10.27 -20.94 19.93
CA GLU A 94 9.91 -22.32 20.26
C GLU A 94 10.69 -23.37 19.43
N GLU A 95 11.03 -23.10 18.16
CA GLU A 95 11.84 -24.02 17.34
C GLU A 95 13.33 -24.06 17.76
N ALA A 96 13.87 -22.97 18.31
CA ALA A 96 15.26 -22.90 18.75
C ALA A 96 15.58 -23.79 19.98
N ASP A 97 14.56 -24.12 20.80
CA ASP A 97 14.72 -24.96 21.99
C ASP A 97 14.71 -26.48 21.67
N TYR A 98 14.43 -26.88 20.41
CA TYR A 98 14.44 -28.28 19.98
C TYR A 98 15.75 -28.73 19.31
N GLU A 99 16.68 -27.81 19.00
CA GLU A 99 17.94 -28.15 18.31
C GLU A 99 19.11 -28.48 19.26
N ASP A 100 18.98 -28.27 20.58
CA ASP A 100 20.07 -28.45 21.57
C ASP A 100 20.02 -29.76 22.40
N GLU A 101 19.09 -30.70 22.15
CA GLU A 101 18.95 -31.96 22.93
C GLU A 101 19.47 -33.25 22.25
N GLU A 102 20.19 -33.20 21.11
CA GLU A 102 20.81 -34.40 20.49
C GLU A 102 22.36 -34.38 20.48
N GLU A 103 23.04 -34.53 21.62
CA GLU A 103 24.35 -35.23 21.68
C GLU A 103 24.85 -35.48 23.12
N GLU A 104 24.51 -36.62 23.73
CA GLU A 104 25.34 -37.25 24.78
C GLU A 104 25.22 -38.78 24.61
N VAL A 105 26.10 -39.37 23.78
CA VAL A 105 26.26 -40.83 23.68
C VAL A 105 27.19 -41.28 24.80
N PRO A 106 26.75 -42.08 25.79
CA PRO A 106 27.67 -42.59 26.81
C PRO A 106 28.59 -43.64 26.19
N GLN A 107 29.90 -43.34 26.14
CA GLN A 107 30.93 -44.32 25.78
C GLN A 107 31.32 -45.21 26.97
N GLY A 108 31.21 -46.54 26.80
CA GLY A 108 31.86 -47.59 27.59
C GLY A 108 31.07 -48.07 28.83
N MET A 109 30.96 -49.36 29.15
CA MET A 109 31.77 -50.56 28.83
C MET A 109 30.89 -51.75 28.43
#